data_AF-A0A1F8HAM1-F1
#
_entry.id   AF-A0A1F8HAM1-F1
#
_cell.length_a   1.000
_cell.length_b   1.000
_cell.length_c   1.000
_cell.angle_alpha   90.00
_cell.angle_beta   90.00
_cell.angle_gamma   90.00
#
_symmetry.space_group_name_H-M   'P 1'
#
loop_
_entity.id
_entity.type
_entity.pdbx_description
1 polymer ?
#
loop_
_entity_poly.entity_id
_entity_poly.type
_entity_poly.pdbx_seq_one_letter_code
_entity_poly.pdbx_strand_id
1 'polypeptide(L)'
;MYQEKGSILIFSVLMLGVILTVTLALGNIFLPRLKTSGEAINSTAAIYAADSALEWCLHEQRERLPSVSAPTMSTAATYVIYFGSGLASCVPAETPLNHRVVGTYGGVTRSLDLIED
;
A
#
# COMPACT_ATOMS: atom_id res chain seq x y z
N MET A 1 -35.72 44.98 -32.92
CA MET A 1 -34.39 44.38 -33.18
C MET A 1 -33.54 44.37 -31.90
N TYR A 2 -34.00 43.68 -30.84
CA TYR A 2 -33.30 43.59 -29.53
C TYR A 2 -33.31 42.16 -28.92
N GLN A 3 -33.86 41.16 -29.61
CA GLN A 3 -34.01 39.80 -29.06
C GLN A 3 -32.71 38.96 -29.05
N GLU A 4 -31.68 39.36 -29.80
CA GLU A 4 -30.41 38.62 -29.91
C GLU A 4 -29.53 38.69 -28.64
N LYS A 5 -29.69 39.73 -27.81
CA LYS A 5 -28.81 39.96 -26.64
C LYS A 5 -29.11 39.08 -25.43
N GLY A 6 -30.28 38.45 -25.35
CA GLY A 6 -30.61 37.51 -24.29
C GLY A 6 -30.03 36.11 -24.53
N SER A 7 -30.00 35.69 -25.80
CA SER A 7 -29.54 34.35 -26.21
C SER A 7 -28.05 34.14 -25.95
N ILE A 8 -27.22 35.16 -26.16
CA ILE A 8 -25.76 35.10 -25.92
C ILE A 8 -25.42 34.82 -24.44
N LEU A 9 -26.25 35.31 -23.52
CA LEU A 9 -26.04 35.17 -22.07
C LEU A 9 -26.39 33.76 -21.61
N ILE A 10 -27.43 33.16 -22.20
CA ILE A 10 -27.78 31.75 -21.95
C ILE A 10 -26.68 30.83 -22.51
N PHE A 11 -26.18 31.13 -23.72
CA PHE A 11 -25.13 30.34 -24.35
C PHE A 11 -23.81 30.39 -23.57
N SER A 12 -23.43 31.55 -23.05
CA SER A 12 -22.20 31.68 -22.24
C SER A 12 -22.30 30.94 -20.91
N VAL A 13 -23.46 30.97 -20.24
CA VAL A 13 -23.70 30.22 -18.99
C VAL A 13 -23.69 28.72 -19.24
N LEU A 14 -24.29 28.25 -20.34
CA LEU A 14 -24.23 26.84 -20.73
C LEU A 14 -22.78 26.39 -21.01
N MET A 15 -22.02 27.20 -21.75
CA MET A 15 -20.60 26.90 -22.01
C MET A 15 -19.77 26.85 -20.74
N LEU A 16 -19.94 27.81 -19.82
CA LEU A 16 -19.28 27.79 -18.51
C LEU A 16 -19.68 26.56 -17.70
N GLY A 17 -20.94 26.16 -17.74
CA GLY A 17 -21.44 24.93 -17.11
C GLY A 17 -20.74 23.69 -17.65
N VAL A 18 -20.64 23.55 -18.98
CA VAL A 18 -19.95 22.43 -19.61
C VAL A 18 -18.47 22.41 -19.22
N ILE A 19 -17.76 23.55 -19.33
CA ILE A 19 -16.35 23.65 -18.97
C ILE A 19 -16.13 23.26 -17.51
N LEU A 20 -16.99 23.74 -16.60
CA LEU A 20 -16.92 23.40 -15.18
C LEU A 20 -17.16 21.90 -14.94
N THR A 21 -18.16 21.31 -15.59
CA THR A 21 -18.41 19.86 -15.44
C THR A 21 -17.22 19.01 -15.92
N VAL A 22 -16.58 19.39 -17.02
CA VAL A 22 -15.40 18.71 -17.55
C VAL A 22 -14.21 18.82 -16.59
N THR A 23 -13.96 20.01 -16.02
CA THR A 23 -12.84 20.19 -15.08
C THR A 23 -13.04 19.41 -13.78
N LEU A 24 -14.26 19.39 -13.22
CA LEU A 24 -14.55 18.54 -12.05
C LEU A 24 -14.43 17.05 -12.38
N ALA A 25 -14.90 16.62 -13.56
CA ALA A 25 -14.79 15.22 -13.98
C ALA A 25 -13.32 14.78 -14.09
N LEU A 26 -12.46 15.62 -14.69
CA LEU A 26 -11.02 15.35 -14.78
C LEU A 26 -10.37 15.36 -13.39
N GLY A 27 -10.71 16.31 -12.52
CA GLY A 27 -10.22 16.36 -11.15
C GLY A 27 -10.49 15.06 -10.38
N ASN A 28 -11.71 14.53 -10.50
CA ASN A 28 -12.11 13.26 -9.87
C ASN A 28 -11.35 12.05 -10.42
N ILE A 29 -10.85 12.10 -11.66
CA ILE A 29 -10.07 11.01 -12.25
C ILE A 29 -8.59 11.10 -11.83
N PHE A 30 -8.00 12.30 -11.85
CA PHE A 30 -6.57 12.47 -11.62
C PHE A 30 -6.17 12.38 -10.14
N LEU A 31 -6.98 12.93 -9.23
CA LEU A 31 -6.69 12.90 -7.79
C LEU A 31 -6.47 11.48 -7.23
N PRO A 32 -7.35 10.48 -7.48
CA PRO A 32 -7.11 9.13 -6.98
C PRO A 32 -5.87 8.50 -7.64
N ARG A 33 -5.60 8.79 -8.91
CA ARG A 33 -4.42 8.26 -9.62
C ARG A 33 -3.11 8.73 -8.98
N LEU A 34 -3.02 10.01 -8.62
CA LEU A 34 -1.84 10.55 -7.92
C LEU A 34 -1.62 9.88 -6.56
N LYS A 35 -2.69 9.66 -5.79
CA LYS A 35 -2.60 8.93 -4.51
C LYS A 35 -2.11 7.50 -4.71
N THR A 36 -2.67 6.76 -5.68
CA THR A 36 -2.25 5.39 -5.95
C THR A 36 -0.79 5.27 -6.40
N SER A 37 -0.27 6.25 -7.14
CA SER A 37 1.15 6.27 -7.54
C SER A 37 2.08 6.44 -6.34
N GLY A 38 1.73 7.31 -5.39
CA GLY A 38 2.49 7.47 -4.15
C GLY A 38 2.45 6.21 -3.28
N GLU A 39 1.28 5.58 -3.16
CA GLU A 39 1.14 4.32 -2.43
C GLU A 39 1.92 3.18 -3.07
N ALA A 40 2.03 3.15 -4.41
CA ALA A 40 2.81 2.15 -5.14
C ALA A 40 4.32 2.25 -4.84
N ILE A 41 4.86 3.47 -4.76
CA ILE A 41 6.26 3.69 -4.39
C ILE A 41 6.51 3.24 -2.95
N ASN A 42 5.65 3.65 -2.01
CA ASN A 42 5.80 3.26 -0.60
C ASN A 42 5.59 1.75 -0.38
N SER A 43 4.82 1.10 -1.25
CA SER A 43 4.56 -0.33 -1.23
C SER A 43 5.82 -1.16 -1.41
N THR A 44 6.82 -0.69 -2.16
CA THR A 44 8.05 -1.48 -2.40
C THR A 44 8.86 -1.62 -1.12
N ALA A 45 9.01 -0.53 -0.36
CA ALA A 45 9.67 -0.56 0.94
C ALA A 45 8.89 -1.38 1.97
N ALA A 46 7.55 -1.29 1.97
CA ALA A 46 6.71 -2.12 2.83
C ALA A 46 6.84 -3.62 2.51
N ILE A 47 6.85 -4.00 1.22
CA ILE A 47 7.05 -5.39 0.79
C ILE A 47 8.46 -5.86 1.14
N TYR A 48 9.48 -5.04 0.86
CA TYR A 48 10.86 -5.37 1.20
C TYR A 48 11.05 -5.66 2.70
N ALA A 49 10.39 -4.87 3.55
CA ALA A 49 10.42 -5.09 4.99
C ALA A 49 9.71 -6.39 5.40
N ALA A 50 8.58 -6.70 4.75
CA ALA A 50 7.86 -7.95 4.99
C ALA A 50 8.67 -9.18 4.53
N ASP A 51 9.25 -9.12 3.34
CA ASP A 51 10.01 -10.22 2.72
C ASP A 51 11.27 -10.55 3.52
N SER A 52 12.06 -9.54 3.89
CA SER A 52 13.27 -9.74 4.69
C SER A 52 12.96 -10.36 6.07
N ALA A 53 11.86 -9.95 6.71
CA ALA A 53 11.45 -10.49 8.00
C ALA A 53 10.88 -11.92 7.87
N LEU A 54 10.18 -12.21 6.77
CA LEU A 54 9.70 -13.56 6.44
C LEU A 54 10.87 -14.52 6.22
N GLU A 55 11.86 -14.14 5.42
CA GLU A 55 13.05 -14.94 5.17
C GLU A 55 13.87 -15.17 6.44
N TRP A 56 13.98 -14.16 7.31
CA TRP A 56 14.59 -14.33 8.62
C TRP A 56 13.82 -15.35 9.48
N CYS A 57 12.50 -15.26 9.51
CA CYS A 57 11.66 -16.19 10.27
C CYS A 57 11.84 -17.62 9.77
N LEU A 58 11.81 -17.81 8.45
CA LEU A 58 12.02 -19.10 7.80
C LEU A 58 13.45 -19.65 8.01
N HIS A 59 14.45 -18.78 8.10
CA HIS A 59 15.82 -19.16 8.43
C HIS A 59 15.92 -19.74 9.84
N GLU A 60 15.38 -19.03 10.84
CA GLU A 60 15.42 -19.45 12.24
C GLU A 60 14.59 -20.72 12.48
N GLN A 61 13.42 -20.85 11.85
CA GLN A 61 12.60 -22.06 11.94
C GLN A 61 13.27 -23.31 11.37
N ARG A 62 14.16 -23.15 10.38
CA ARG A 62 14.93 -24.26 9.80
C ARG A 62 16.18 -24.62 10.61
N GLU A 63 16.36 -24.04 11.79
CA GLU A 63 17.50 -24.28 12.69
C GLU A 63 18.87 -24.14 12.00
N ARG A 64 18.97 -23.23 11.03
CA ARG A 64 20.22 -23.00 10.31
C ARG A 64 21.20 -22.25 11.21
N LEU A 65 22.37 -22.85 11.44
CA LEU A 65 23.44 -22.27 12.24
C LEU A 65 24.41 -21.44 11.35
N PRO A 66 24.86 -20.27 11.82
CA PRO A 66 24.53 -19.62 13.10
C PRO A 66 23.17 -18.91 13.06
N SER A 67 22.50 -18.81 14.23
CA SER A 67 21.30 -17.97 14.39
C SER A 67 21.63 -16.53 14.06
N VAL A 68 20.75 -15.88 13.30
CA VAL A 68 20.93 -14.53 12.78
C VAL A 68 20.04 -13.58 13.56
N SER A 69 20.55 -12.39 13.91
CA SER A 69 19.73 -11.35 14.54
C SER A 69 18.60 -10.90 13.61
N ALA A 70 17.45 -10.56 14.18
CA ALA A 70 16.31 -10.03 13.42
C ALA A 70 16.72 -8.83 12.54
N PRO A 71 16.19 -8.73 11.31
CA PRO A 71 16.59 -7.70 10.37
C PRO A 71 16.23 -6.32 10.90
N THR A 72 17.16 -5.37 10.77
CA THR A 72 16.90 -3.95 11.02
C THR A 72 16.77 -3.22 9.70
N MET A 73 15.72 -2.43 9.55
CA MET A 73 15.50 -1.64 8.34
C MET A 73 16.27 -0.34 8.46
N SER A 74 17.15 -0.03 7.49
CA SER A 74 17.82 1.27 7.40
C SER A 74 16.85 2.39 7.02
N THR A 75 15.74 2.03 6.40
CA THR A 75 14.58 2.88 6.13
C THR A 75 13.67 2.95 7.35
N ALA A 76 12.83 3.98 7.45
CA ALA A 76 11.74 4.09 8.45
C ALA A 76 10.60 3.05 8.25
N ALA A 77 10.89 1.92 7.61
CA ALA A 77 9.98 0.81 7.41
C ALA A 77 9.99 -0.07 8.65
N THR A 78 8.82 -0.54 9.06
CA THR A 78 8.64 -1.44 10.20
C THR A 78 7.99 -2.73 9.72
N TYR A 79 8.14 -3.80 10.49
CA TYR A 79 7.46 -5.06 10.23
C TYR A 79 6.93 -5.66 11.52
N VAL A 80 5.92 -6.50 11.39
CA VAL A 80 5.36 -7.32 12.47
C VAL A 80 5.11 -8.71 11.92
N ILE A 81 5.59 -9.73 12.63
CA ILE A 81 5.43 -11.14 12.26
C ILE A 81 4.32 -11.71 13.16
N TYR A 82 3.36 -12.38 12.56
CA TYR A 82 2.25 -13.04 13.21
C TYR A 82 2.30 -14.53 12.98
N PHE A 83 1.87 -15.29 13.99
CA PHE A 83 1.65 -16.72 13.93
C PHE A 83 0.25 -16.99 14.46
N GLY A 84 -0.65 -17.49 13.60
CA GLY A 84 -2.07 -17.58 13.92
C GLY A 84 -2.67 -16.22 14.29
N SER A 85 -3.18 -16.09 15.53
CA SER A 85 -3.74 -14.83 16.05
C SER A 85 -2.77 -13.99 16.89
N GLY A 86 -1.53 -14.45 17.08
CA GLY A 86 -0.54 -13.83 17.96
C GLY A 86 0.69 -13.28 17.23
N LEU A 87 1.57 -12.61 17.97
CA LEU A 87 2.91 -12.25 17.49
C LEU A 87 3.78 -13.51 17.43
N ALA A 88 4.46 -13.70 16.30
CA ALA A 88 5.38 -14.81 16.13
C ALA A 88 6.72 -14.51 16.81
N SER A 89 7.34 -15.55 17.34
CA SER A 89 8.71 -15.54 17.85
C SER A 89 9.71 -16.15 16.87
N CYS A 90 9.24 -16.74 15.76
CA CYS A 90 10.05 -17.34 14.70
C CYS A 90 10.94 -18.48 15.21
N VAL A 91 10.47 -19.20 16.21
CA VAL A 91 11.17 -20.36 16.79
C VAL A 91 10.74 -21.65 16.08
N PRO A 92 11.61 -22.69 16.03
CA PRO A 92 11.29 -23.99 15.41
C PRO A 92 10.07 -24.69 16.02
N ALA A 93 9.68 -24.34 17.25
CA ALA A 93 8.49 -24.87 17.91
C ALA A 93 7.16 -24.37 17.30
N GLU A 94 7.19 -23.32 16.46
CA GLU A 94 6.02 -22.80 15.74
C GLU A 94 5.73 -23.69 14.51
N THR A 95 4.91 -24.72 14.71
CA THR A 95 4.45 -25.66 13.67
C THR A 95 2.92 -25.68 13.62
N PRO A 96 2.29 -25.76 12.43
CA PRO A 96 2.87 -25.77 11.08
C PRO A 96 3.46 -24.41 10.67
N LEU A 97 4.19 -24.31 9.54
CA LEU A 97 4.69 -23.04 9.01
C LEU A 97 3.50 -22.17 8.55
N ASN A 98 2.98 -21.32 9.43
CA ASN A 98 1.82 -20.47 9.19
C ASN A 98 2.08 -19.04 9.69
N HIS A 99 3.01 -18.38 9.02
CA HIS A 99 3.54 -17.09 9.41
C HIS A 99 3.03 -16.02 8.46
N ARG A 100 2.47 -14.96 9.06
CA ARG A 100 2.01 -13.78 8.36
C ARG A 100 2.88 -12.59 8.72
N VAL A 101 3.59 -12.04 7.77
CA VAL A 101 4.45 -10.88 8.00
C VAL A 101 3.82 -9.65 7.38
N VAL A 102 3.73 -8.58 8.17
CA VAL A 102 3.12 -7.32 7.79
C VAL A 102 4.18 -6.23 7.84
N GLY A 103 4.61 -5.75 6.66
CA GLY A 103 5.52 -4.62 6.52
C GLY A 103 4.75 -3.31 6.34
N THR A 104 5.22 -2.23 6.97
CA THR A 104 4.60 -0.90 6.92
C THR A 104 5.64 0.17 6.60
N TYR A 105 5.33 1.03 5.63
CA TYR A 105 6.16 2.19 5.27
C TYR A 105 5.30 3.32 4.72
N GLY A 106 5.50 4.54 5.19
CA GLY A 106 4.81 5.73 4.66
C GLY A 106 3.29 5.64 4.66
N GLY A 107 2.70 4.95 5.65
CA GLY A 107 1.25 4.70 5.74
C GLY A 107 0.70 3.59 4.85
N VAL A 108 1.55 2.93 4.05
CA VAL A 108 1.19 1.76 3.25
C VAL A 108 1.62 0.51 3.99
N THR A 109 0.70 -0.47 4.04
CA THR A 109 0.93 -1.75 4.68
C THR A 109 0.76 -2.87 3.67
N ARG A 110 1.69 -3.83 3.66
CA ARG A 110 1.68 -5.00 2.79
C ARG A 110 1.97 -6.24 3.61
N SER A 111 1.28 -7.33 3.33
CA SER A 111 1.48 -8.60 4.03
C SER A 111 1.91 -9.71 3.09
N LEU A 112 2.77 -10.58 3.60
CA LEU A 112 3.20 -11.83 2.98
C LEU A 112 2.87 -12.96 3.95
N ASP A 113 2.22 -13.99 3.43
CA ASP A 113 1.78 -15.14 4.21
C ASP A 113 2.51 -16.38 3.68
N LEU A 114 3.12 -17.14 4.59
CA LEU A 114 3.63 -18.48 4.34
C LEU A 114 2.68 -19.46 5.00
N ILE A 115 2.11 -20.34 4.19
CA ILE A 115 1.21 -21.41 4.63
C ILE A 115 1.76 -22.70 4.06
N GLU A 116 2.08 -23.65 4.93
CA GLU A 116 2.40 -25.02 4.54
C GLU A 116 1.12 -25.86 4.55
N ASP A 117 0.82 -26.51 3.41
CA ASP A 117 -0.35 -27.36 3.17
C ASP A 117 -0.23 -28.75 3.82
#